data_AF-A0A942QV59-F1
#
_entry.id   AF-A0A942QV59-F1
#
_cell.length_a   1.000
_cell.length_b   1.000
_cell.length_c   1.000
_cell.angle_alpha   90.00
_cell.angle_beta   90.00
_cell.angle_gamma   90.00
#
_symmetry.space_group_name_H-M   'P 1'
#
loop_
_entity.id
_entity.type
_entity.pdbx_description
1 polymer ?
#
loop_
_entity_poly.entity_id
_entity_poly.type
_entity_poly.pdbx_seq_one_letter_code
_entity_poly.pdbx_strand_id
1 'polypeptide(L)'
;MRKTITVIILLGIGVLLTLMVAEMPLYGDASAPAHQGIMQKYLSDSVRDTGALNTIAAIIIDYRAYDTLGEATVLFVAVVAVGAALYGGYEHA
;
A
#
# COMPACT_ATOMS: atom_id res chain seq x y z
N MET A 1 16.46 -2.39 30.67
CA MET A 1 17.18 -3.10 29.58
C MET A 1 16.31 -3.33 28.35
N ARG A 2 15.14 -3.99 28.44
CA ARG A 2 14.26 -4.22 27.27
C ARG A 2 13.90 -2.95 26.47
N LYS A 3 13.43 -1.90 27.15
CA LYS A 3 13.08 -0.61 26.50
C LYS A 3 14.29 0.05 25.83
N THR A 4 15.45 0.03 26.47
CA THR A 4 16.70 0.59 25.94
C THR A 4 17.12 -0.13 24.66
N ILE A 5 17.06 -1.46 24.65
CA ILE A 5 17.35 -2.28 23.45
C ILE A 5 16.36 -1.95 22.33
N THR A 6 15.06 -1.85 22.63
CA THR A 6 14.05 -1.44 21.65
C THR A 6 14.35 -0.07 21.04
N VAL A 7 14.72 0.92 21.84
CA VAL A 7 15.07 2.25 21.35
C VAL A 7 16.30 2.22 20.45
N ILE A 8 17.34 1.46 20.82
CA ILE A 8 18.54 1.31 20.00
C ILE A 8 18.20 0.68 18.64
N ILE A 9 17.36 -0.36 18.63
CA ILE A 9 16.92 -1.01 17.38
C ILE A 9 16.12 -0.03 16.50
N LEU A 10 15.16 0.69 17.08
CA LEU A 10 14.35 1.67 16.33
C LEU A 10 15.20 2.80 15.75
N LEU A 11 16.19 3.29 16.51
CA LEU A 11 17.14 4.28 16.00
C LEU A 11 18.00 3.71 14.87
N GLY A 12 18.46 2.47 15.00
CA GLY A 12 19.21 1.78 13.94
C GLY A 12 18.39 1.64 12.65
N ILE A 13 17.12 1.21 12.76
CA ILE A 13 16.20 1.12 11.62
C ILE A 13 15.95 2.51 11.02
N GLY A 14 15.72 3.53 11.86
CA GLY A 14 15.49 4.91 11.40
C GLY A 14 16.67 5.47 10.61
N VAL A 15 17.90 5.27 11.10
CA VAL A 15 19.11 5.68 10.38
C VAL A 15 19.22 4.93 9.05
N LEU A 16 19.02 3.61 9.04
CA LEU A 16 19.06 2.80 7.81
C LEU A 16 18.06 3.30 6.78
N LEU A 17 16.79 3.52 7.17
CA LEU A 17 15.75 4.03 6.27
C LEU A 17 16.09 5.43 5.73
N THR A 18 16.66 6.30 6.57
CA THR A 18 17.07 7.64 6.14
C THR A 18 18.21 7.58 5.12
N LEU A 19 19.19 6.69 5.31
CA LEU A 19 20.27 6.48 4.34
C LEU A 19 19.73 5.95 3.01
N MET A 20 18.74 5.05 3.02
CA MET A 20 18.10 4.57 1.79
C MET A 20 17.37 5.69 1.03
N VAL A 21 16.68 6.57 1.75
CA VAL A 21 16.01 7.74 1.13
C VAL A 21 17.02 8.74 0.57
N ALA A 22 18.18 8.90 1.21
CA ALA A 22 19.23 9.79 0.73
C ALA A 22 19.83 9.34 -0.63
N GLU A 23 19.76 8.05 -0.96
CA GLU A 23 20.21 7.49 -2.24
C GLU A 23 19.11 7.52 -3.33
N MET A 24 17.89 7.97 -3.03
CA MET A 24 16.83 8.05 -4.02
C MET A 24 17.10 9.17 -5.06
N PRO A 25 16.57 9.04 -6.29
CA PRO A 25 16.64 10.12 -7.27
C PRO A 25 16.07 11.43 -6.73
N LEU A 26 16.59 12.55 -7.24
CA LEU A 26 16.04 13.86 -6.92
C LEU A 26 14.56 13.93 -7.29
N TYR A 27 13.80 14.64 -6.46
CA TYR A 27 12.38 14.83 -6.69
C TYR A 27 12.14 15.48 -8.06
N GLY A 28 11.24 14.89 -8.87
CA GLY A 28 10.91 15.38 -10.20
C GLY A 28 11.85 14.95 -11.32
N ASP A 29 12.84 14.09 -11.05
CA ASP A 29 13.70 13.53 -12.09
C ASP A 29 12.89 12.67 -13.09
N ALA A 30 12.79 13.13 -14.33
CA ALA A 30 12.10 12.42 -15.40
C ALA A 30 12.76 11.08 -15.76
N SER A 31 14.06 10.94 -15.46
CA SER A 31 14.81 9.70 -15.66
C SER A 31 14.74 8.75 -14.46
N ALA A 32 14.02 9.12 -13.39
CA ALA A 32 13.85 8.26 -12.23
C ALA A 32 13.27 6.89 -12.64
N PRO A 33 13.78 5.77 -12.09
CA PRO A 33 13.30 4.43 -12.43
C PRO A 33 11.79 4.25 -12.25
N ALA A 34 11.18 4.96 -11.28
CA ALA A 34 9.73 4.93 -11.03
C ALA A 34 8.88 5.49 -12.19
N HIS A 35 9.44 6.33 -13.06
CA HIS A 35 8.76 6.93 -14.21
C HIS A 35 8.92 6.12 -15.50
N GLN A 36 9.71 5.04 -15.46
CA GLN A 36 10.02 4.20 -16.60
C GLN A 36 9.23 2.89 -16.57
N GLY A 37 9.14 2.21 -17.72
CA GLY A 37 8.49 0.89 -17.82
C GLY A 37 6.97 0.95 -17.63
N ILE A 38 6.48 0.38 -16.53
CA ILE A 38 5.04 0.14 -16.29
C ILE A 38 4.26 1.46 -16.18
N MET A 39 4.86 2.50 -15.58
CA MET A 39 4.20 3.82 -15.45
C MET A 39 3.81 4.38 -16.82
N GLN A 40 4.71 4.29 -17.81
CA GLN A 40 4.43 4.77 -19.16
C GLN A 40 3.27 4.02 -19.80
N LYS A 41 3.21 2.68 -19.61
CA LYS A 41 2.10 1.87 -20.09
C LYS A 41 0.77 2.30 -19.47
N TYR A 42 0.70 2.51 -18.16
CA TYR A 42 -0.52 2.95 -17.52
C TYR A 42 -1.01 4.31 -18.05
N LEU A 43 -0.08 5.24 -18.29
CA LEU A 43 -0.43 6.56 -18.83
C LEU A 43 -0.87 6.51 -20.29
N SER A 44 -0.19 5.74 -21.15
CA SER A 44 -0.48 5.71 -22.59
C SER A 44 -1.67 4.82 -22.94
N ASP A 45 -1.82 3.70 -22.23
CA ASP A 45 -2.66 2.59 -22.67
C ASP A 45 -3.89 2.36 -21.78
N SER A 46 -4.03 3.04 -20.63
CA SER A 46 -5.13 2.79 -19.68
C SER A 46 -6.52 2.81 -20.32
N VAL A 47 -6.82 3.81 -21.14
CA VAL A 47 -8.13 3.91 -21.83
C VAL A 47 -8.33 2.76 -22.81
N ARG A 48 -7.28 2.36 -23.53
CA ARG A 48 -7.35 1.26 -24.51
C ARG A 48 -7.52 -0.09 -23.84
N ASP A 49 -6.78 -0.33 -22.75
CA ASP A 49 -6.72 -1.63 -22.08
C ASP A 49 -7.93 -1.85 -21.15
N THR A 50 -8.52 -0.78 -20.60
CA THR A 50 -9.56 -0.87 -19.54
C THR A 50 -10.87 -0.14 -19.87
N GLY A 51 -10.85 0.81 -20.81
CA GLY A 51 -11.96 1.72 -21.08
C GLY A 51 -12.14 2.85 -20.04
N ALA A 52 -11.38 2.84 -18.94
CA ALA A 52 -11.48 3.86 -17.92
C ALA A 52 -10.73 5.14 -18.34
N LEU A 53 -11.44 6.28 -18.34
CA LEU A 53 -10.85 7.60 -18.60
C LEU A 53 -9.96 8.10 -17.44
N ASN A 54 -10.16 7.54 -16.24
CA ASN A 54 -9.34 7.84 -15.08
C ASN A 54 -8.26 6.76 -14.92
N THR A 55 -7.00 7.14 -15.16
CA THR A 55 -5.87 6.21 -15.07
C THR A 55 -5.69 5.61 -13.67
N ILE A 56 -6.01 6.33 -12.59
CA ILE A 56 -5.92 5.77 -11.24
C ILE A 56 -6.98 4.70 -11.04
N ALA A 57 -8.21 4.92 -11.52
CA ALA A 57 -9.26 3.91 -11.49
C ALA A 57 -8.88 2.66 -12.30
N ALA A 58 -8.31 2.86 -13.50
CA ALA A 58 -7.77 1.79 -14.34
C ALA A 58 -6.68 0.98 -13.59
N ILE A 59 -5.83 1.65 -12.82
CA ILE A 59 -4.78 0.98 -12.05
C ILE A 59 -5.38 0.13 -10.93
N ILE A 60 -6.24 0.70 -10.08
CA ILE A 60 -6.69 0.00 -8.86
C ILE A 60 -7.78 -1.05 -9.15
N ILE A 61 -8.66 -0.82 -10.13
CA ILE A 61 -9.78 -1.74 -10.43
C ILE A 61 -9.43 -2.77 -11.50
N ASP A 62 -8.55 -2.45 -12.46
CA ASP A 62 -8.23 -3.36 -13.56
C ASP A 62 -6.80 -3.90 -13.48
N TYR A 63 -5.77 -3.06 -13.61
CA TYR A 63 -4.37 -3.54 -13.67
C TYR A 63 -3.90 -4.19 -12.36
N ARG A 64 -4.35 -3.68 -11.21
CA ARG A 64 -4.01 -4.15 -9.86
C ARG A 64 -5.26 -4.55 -9.06
N ALA A 65 -6.26 -5.07 -9.76
CA ALA A 65 -7.53 -5.52 -9.19
C ALA A 65 -7.37 -6.45 -7.99
N TYR A 66 -6.36 -7.33 -8.01
CA TYR A 66 -6.10 -8.28 -6.92
C TYR A 66 -5.66 -7.61 -5.63
N ASP A 67 -4.92 -6.50 -5.69
CA ASP A 67 -4.52 -5.76 -4.50
C ASP A 67 -5.75 -5.14 -3.83
N THR A 68 -6.64 -4.50 -4.62
CA THR A 68 -7.90 -3.93 -4.13
C THR A 68 -8.92 -4.98 -3.69
N LEU A 69 -8.97 -6.15 -4.35
CA LEU A 69 -9.75 -7.29 -3.87
C LEU A 69 -9.26 -7.78 -2.51
N GLY A 70 -7.94 -7.82 -2.33
CA GLY A 70 -7.30 -8.13 -1.05
C GLY A 70 -7.68 -7.11 0.03
N GLU A 71 -7.61 -5.81 -0.26
CA GLU A 71 -8.06 -4.74 0.64
C GLU A 71 -9.54 -4.91 1.03
N ALA A 72 -10.43 -5.14 0.06
CA ALA A 72 -11.85 -5.37 0.32
C ALA A 72 -12.07 -6.60 1.20
N THR A 73 -11.30 -7.68 0.98
CA THR A 73 -11.37 -8.91 1.77
C THR A 73 -10.91 -8.66 3.22
N VAL A 74 -9.81 -7.95 3.42
CA VAL A 74 -9.32 -7.59 4.76
C VAL A 74 -10.36 -6.77 5.53
N LEU A 75 -10.94 -5.75 4.87
CA LEU A 75 -11.99 -4.94 5.49
C LEU A 75 -13.25 -5.77 5.82
N PHE A 76 -13.67 -6.64 4.90
CA PHE A 76 -14.81 -7.53 5.14
C PHE A 76 -14.57 -8.44 6.35
N VAL A 77 -13.40 -9.10 6.41
CA VAL A 77 -13.03 -9.97 7.54
C VAL A 77 -12.96 -9.17 8.84
N ALA A 78 -12.42 -7.95 8.83
CA ALA A 78 -12.37 -7.09 10.01
C ALA A 78 -13.77 -6.76 10.54
N VAL A 79 -14.71 -6.39 9.66
CA VAL A 79 -16.10 -6.10 10.04
C VAL A 79 -16.79 -7.35 10.61
N VAL A 80 -16.64 -8.51 9.97
CA VAL A 80 -17.19 -9.78 10.45
C VAL A 80 -16.60 -10.16 11.81
N ALA A 81 -15.29 -10.03 11.98
CA ALA A 81 -14.61 -10.36 13.24
C ALA A 81 -15.10 -9.49 14.40
N VAL A 82 -15.22 -8.17 14.19
CA VAL A 82 -15.78 -7.26 15.21
C VAL A 82 -17.24 -7.59 15.49
N GLY A 83 -18.05 -7.83 14.45
CA GLY A 83 -19.46 -8.22 14.62
C GLY A 83 -19.62 -9.50 15.44
N ALA A 84 -18.84 -10.53 15.15
CA ALA A 84 -18.84 -11.78 15.90
C ALA A 84 -18.39 -11.60 17.36
N ALA A 85 -17.34 -10.80 17.61
CA ALA A 85 -16.86 -10.52 18.96
C ALA A 85 -17.91 -9.78 19.81
N LEU A 86 -18.63 -8.81 19.20
CA LEU A 86 -19.70 -8.09 19.88
C LEU A 86 -20.94 -8.96 20.11
N TYR A 87 -21.28 -9.85 19.17
CA TYR A 87 -22.39 -10.79 19.34
C TYR A 87 -22.11 -11.80 20.46
N GLY A 88 -20.91 -12.40 20.50
CA GLY A 88 -20.52 -13.33 21.57
C GLY A 88 -20.39 -12.67 22.95
N GLY A 89 -20.13 -11.36 23.01
CA GLY A 89 -20.17 -10.58 24.26
C GLY A 89 -21.58 -10.32 24.79
N TYR A 90 -22.61 -10.40 23.93
CA TYR A 90 -24.01 -10.19 24.32
C TYR A 90 -24.65 -11.44 24.94
N GLU A 91 -24.15 -12.65 24.62
CA GLU A 91 -24.63 -13.91 25.22
C GLU A 91 -24.05 -14.18 26.62
N HIS A 92 -23.11 -13.36 27.09
CA HIS A 92 -22.40 -13.54 28.37
C HIS A 92 -22.52 -12.32 29.31
N ALA A 93 -23.44 -11.39 29.03
CA ALA A 93 -23.84 -10.29 29.91
C ALA A 93 -25.31 -10.44 30.32
#